data_AF-A0A5E6Y1S0-F1
#
_entry.id   AF-A0A5E6Y1S0-F1
#
_cell.length_a   1.000
_cell.length_b   1.000
_cell.length_c   1.000
_cell.angle_alpha   90.00
_cell.angle_beta   90.00
_cell.angle_gamma   90.00
#
_symmetry.space_group_name_H-M   'P 1'
#
loop_
_entity.id
_entity.type
_entity.pdbx_description
1 polymer ?
#
loop_
_entity_poly.entity_id
_entity_poly.type
_entity_poly.pdbx_seq_one_letter_code
_entity_poly.pdbx_strand_id
1 'polypeptide(L)'
;MECTYLDPDHNTDDPCRLSKVTHDHSSYNDLTPDWMQYDLNGFLTSDGAGRTFESAGSVLEGYLSRVVVKGQDPKSSSYQYDGMNRLIKQDDVSLYYRGSKLVNQVESNNINNGVRLLSGPGGNLAQVRTGTNPNTWLSGIDANGSVLSVENGSTQVKLVYGPYGEQS
;
A
#
# COMPACT_ATOMS: atom_id res chain seq x y z
N MET A 1 5.25 20.84 7.53
CA MET A 1 6.28 19.84 7.20
C MET A 1 7.45 20.63 6.65
N GLU A 2 8.40 21.00 7.52
CA GLU A 2 9.65 21.62 7.08
C GLU A 2 10.64 20.50 6.83
N CYS A 3 11.13 20.36 5.61
CA CYS A 3 12.30 19.54 5.32
C CYS A 3 13.53 20.31 5.77
N THR A 4 13.81 20.35 7.07
CA THR A 4 15.08 20.87 7.57
C THR A 4 16.19 19.86 7.25
N TYR A 5 17.19 20.34 6.52
CA TYR A 5 18.44 19.63 6.22
C TYR A 5 19.20 19.41 7.54
N LEU A 6 18.94 18.29 8.23
CA LEU A 6 19.46 18.04 9.58
C LEU A 6 20.71 17.16 9.62
N ASP A 7 21.36 16.86 8.49
CA ASP A 7 22.58 16.06 8.54
C ASP A 7 23.56 16.39 7.39
N PRO A 8 24.75 16.95 7.69
CA PRO A 8 25.81 17.15 6.71
C PRO A 8 26.61 15.87 6.39
N ASP A 9 26.46 14.79 7.16
CA ASP A 9 27.22 13.54 7.00
C ASP A 9 26.41 12.44 6.31
N HIS A 10 25.08 12.50 6.39
CA HIS A 10 24.18 11.60 5.67
C HIS A 10 23.51 12.36 4.53
N ASN A 11 23.52 11.76 3.32
CA ASN A 11 22.79 12.25 2.14
C ASN A 11 23.41 13.40 1.34
N THR A 12 24.74 13.53 1.33
CA THR A 12 25.47 14.57 0.56
C THR A 12 25.22 14.53 -0.94
N ASP A 13 24.86 13.36 -1.48
CA ASP A 13 24.72 13.14 -2.92
C ASP A 13 23.29 13.42 -3.44
N ASP A 14 22.28 13.41 -2.55
CA ASP A 14 20.88 13.68 -2.90
C ASP A 14 20.17 14.46 -1.78
N PRO A 15 20.31 15.79 -1.73
CA PRO A 15 19.79 16.62 -0.64
C PRO A 15 18.26 16.59 -0.49
N CYS A 16 17.54 16.04 -1.47
CA CYS A 16 16.08 15.96 -1.46
C CYS A 16 15.53 14.62 -0.97
N ARG A 17 16.39 13.61 -0.78
CA ARG A 17 15.96 12.29 -0.29
C ARG A 17 15.54 12.34 1.18
N LEU A 18 14.38 11.77 1.48
CA LEU A 18 13.89 11.64 2.85
C LEU A 18 14.78 10.65 3.61
N SER A 19 15.49 11.11 4.62
CA SER A 19 16.41 10.28 5.41
C SER A 19 15.88 9.93 6.79
N LYS A 20 15.05 10.81 7.37
CA LYS A 20 14.48 10.63 8.71
C LYS A 20 13.20 11.45 8.89
N VAL A 21 12.28 10.90 9.68
CA VAL A 21 11.11 11.62 10.17
C VAL A 21 11.30 11.86 11.67
N THR A 22 11.05 13.08 12.12
CA THR A 22 11.07 13.43 13.54
C THR A 22 9.77 14.09 13.94
N HIS A 23 9.38 13.92 15.19
CA HIS A 23 8.17 14.49 15.75
C HIS A 23 8.49 15.26 17.03
N ASP A 24 7.95 16.47 17.14
CA ASP A 24 8.18 17.32 18.32
C ASP A 24 7.13 17.10 19.42
N HIS A 25 6.05 16.39 19.10
CA HIS A 25 4.96 16.13 20.04
C HIS A 25 5.19 14.79 20.75
N SER A 26 5.18 14.82 22.09
CA SER A 26 5.58 13.69 22.94
C SER A 26 4.80 12.39 22.72
N SER A 27 3.55 12.47 22.23
CA SER A 27 2.75 11.30 21.87
C SER A 27 3.28 10.50 20.67
N TYR A 28 4.26 11.02 19.94
CA TYR A 28 4.87 10.39 18.76
C TYR A 28 6.33 9.98 18.98
N ASN A 29 6.86 10.12 20.20
CA ASN A 29 8.26 9.80 20.49
C ASN A 29 8.58 8.31 20.21
N ASP A 30 7.65 7.40 20.53
CA ASP A 30 7.78 5.97 20.26
C ASP A 30 7.52 5.59 18.79
N LEU A 31 7.03 6.55 18.00
CA LEU A 31 6.71 6.40 16.57
C LEU A 31 7.80 7.00 15.67
N THR A 32 8.88 7.54 16.25
CA THR A 32 9.98 8.12 15.47
C THR A 32 10.82 6.98 14.88
N PRO A 33 10.79 6.76 13.55
CA PRO A 33 11.60 5.73 12.93
C PRO A 33 13.09 6.07 13.07
N ASP A 34 13.92 5.04 13.00
CA ASP A 34 15.35 5.19 12.76
C ASP A 34 15.59 5.74 11.33
N TRP A 35 16.86 5.88 10.94
CA TRP A 35 17.21 6.33 9.59
C TRP A 35 16.67 5.40 8.51
N MET A 36 16.09 5.99 7.47
CA MET A 36 15.68 5.30 6.26
C MET A 36 16.91 4.91 5.44
N GLN A 37 16.86 3.73 4.81
CA GLN A 37 17.95 3.22 3.98
C GLN A 37 17.47 3.01 2.55
N TYR A 38 18.39 3.21 1.62
CA TYR A 38 18.14 3.11 0.19
C TYR A 38 19.28 2.33 -0.48
N ASP A 39 18.99 1.68 -1.60
CA ASP A 39 20.02 1.10 -2.46
C ASP A 39 20.68 2.16 -3.37
N LEU A 40 21.64 1.72 -4.18
CA LEU A 40 22.37 2.60 -5.12
C LEU A 40 21.48 3.18 -6.23
N ASN A 41 20.32 2.58 -6.48
CA ASN A 41 19.34 3.05 -7.45
C ASN A 41 18.30 4.01 -6.82
N GLY A 42 18.40 4.25 -5.51
CA GLY A 42 17.49 5.12 -4.77
C GLY A 42 16.18 4.46 -4.34
N PHE A 43 16.07 3.12 -4.37
CA PHE A 43 14.90 2.43 -3.85
C PHE A 43 15.01 2.25 -2.34
N LEU A 44 13.92 2.52 -1.62
CA LEU A 44 13.84 2.34 -0.17
C LEU A 44 14.03 0.85 0.17
N THR A 45 15.00 0.54 1.05
CA THR A 45 15.30 -0.82 1.52
C THR A 45 14.95 -1.02 2.99
N SER A 46 14.87 0.07 3.77
CA SER A 46 14.39 0.08 5.15
C SER A 46 13.74 1.42 5.47
N ASP A 47 12.60 1.41 6.16
CA ASP A 47 11.91 2.63 6.59
C ASP A 47 12.32 3.13 7.98
N GLY A 48 13.26 2.44 8.64
CA GLY A 48 13.66 2.74 10.02
C GLY A 48 12.60 2.41 11.08
N ALA A 49 11.39 2.00 10.70
CA ALA A 49 10.32 1.57 11.60
C ALA A 49 10.22 0.05 11.73
N GLY A 50 11.25 -0.68 11.26
CA GLY A 50 11.32 -2.14 11.33
C GLY A 50 10.72 -2.85 10.12
N ARG A 51 10.42 -2.16 9.02
CA ARG A 51 10.09 -2.80 7.74
C ARG A 51 11.28 -2.76 6.80
N THR A 52 11.56 -3.87 6.13
CA THR A 52 12.52 -3.93 5.03
C THR A 52 11.82 -4.26 3.73
N PHE A 53 12.37 -3.74 2.63
CA PHE A 53 11.77 -3.79 1.31
C PHE A 53 12.78 -4.37 0.33
N GLU A 54 12.31 -5.29 -0.51
CA GLU A 54 13.09 -5.85 -1.60
C GLU A 54 12.42 -5.45 -2.91
N SER A 55 13.20 -4.91 -3.85
CA SER A 55 12.74 -4.66 -5.21
C SER A 55 12.92 -5.90 -6.08
N ALA A 56 12.12 -6.03 -7.13
CA ALA A 56 12.30 -7.02 -8.18
C ALA A 56 13.54 -6.66 -9.00
N GLY A 57 14.18 -7.68 -9.57
CA GLY A 57 15.37 -7.51 -10.41
C GLY A 57 15.06 -7.45 -11.91
N SER A 58 16.10 -7.28 -12.71
CA SER A 58 16.07 -7.38 -14.17
C SER A 58 15.08 -6.41 -14.81
N VAL A 59 14.14 -6.90 -15.63
CA VAL A 59 13.17 -6.08 -16.37
C VAL A 59 12.11 -5.41 -15.48
N LEU A 60 12.03 -5.79 -14.20
CA LEU A 60 11.11 -5.23 -13.20
C LEU A 60 11.86 -4.47 -12.10
N GLU A 61 13.07 -3.98 -12.39
CA GLU A 61 13.84 -3.16 -11.45
C GLU A 61 13.01 -1.98 -10.92
N GLY A 62 13.02 -1.80 -9.60
CA GLY A 62 12.25 -0.76 -8.89
C GLY A 62 10.82 -1.13 -8.49
N TYR A 63 10.29 -2.27 -8.93
CA TYR A 63 8.99 -2.76 -8.46
C TYR A 63 9.16 -3.52 -7.14
N LEU A 64 8.34 -3.24 -6.14
CA LEU A 64 8.41 -3.92 -4.83
C LEU A 64 8.11 -5.41 -4.98
N SER A 65 9.05 -6.30 -4.66
CA SER A 65 8.85 -7.76 -4.73
C SER A 65 8.49 -8.37 -3.38
N ARG A 66 9.01 -7.81 -2.29
CA ARG A 66 8.81 -8.35 -0.94
C ARG A 66 8.91 -7.27 0.14
N VAL A 67 8.13 -7.44 1.20
CA VAL A 67 8.20 -6.64 2.43
C VAL A 67 8.32 -7.59 3.63
N VAL A 68 9.23 -7.29 4.55
CA VAL A 68 9.40 -8.04 5.80
C VAL A 68 9.23 -7.09 6.97
N VAL A 69 8.50 -7.53 8.00
CA VAL A 69 8.34 -6.78 9.25
C VAL A 69 9.17 -7.46 10.35
N LYS A 70 10.12 -6.71 10.92
CA LYS A 70 10.97 -7.17 12.02
C LYS A 70 10.11 -7.65 13.19
N GLY A 71 10.46 -8.82 13.74
CA GLY A 71 9.74 -9.42 14.86
C GLY A 71 8.41 -10.09 14.50
N GLN A 72 8.01 -10.09 13.22
CA GLN A 72 6.89 -10.87 12.72
C GLN A 72 7.36 -11.93 11.73
N ASP A 73 8.26 -12.83 12.15
CA ASP A 73 8.64 -13.99 11.35
C ASP A 73 7.54 -15.07 11.41
N PRO A 74 6.97 -15.58 10.29
CA PRO A 74 7.35 -15.41 8.87
C PRO A 74 6.48 -14.43 8.07
N LYS A 75 5.81 -13.49 8.73
CA LYS A 75 4.93 -12.50 8.09
C LYS A 75 5.75 -11.58 7.18
N SER A 76 5.76 -11.96 5.92
CA SER A 76 6.23 -11.16 4.80
C SER A 76 5.09 -11.01 3.81
N SER A 77 5.06 -9.87 3.11
CA SER A 77 4.21 -9.70 1.95
C SER A 77 5.03 -9.86 0.68
N SER A 78 4.45 -10.48 -0.34
CA SER A 78 5.08 -10.76 -1.62
C SER A 78 4.21 -10.26 -2.76
N TYR A 79 4.85 -9.84 -3.84
CA TYR A 79 4.21 -9.17 -4.96
C TYR A 79 4.73 -9.75 -6.27
N GLN A 80 3.84 -9.92 -7.24
CA GLN A 80 4.19 -10.38 -8.58
C GLN A 80 3.55 -9.50 -9.63
N TYR A 81 4.27 -9.28 -10.72
CA TYR A 81 3.88 -8.40 -11.80
C TYR A 81 3.84 -9.15 -13.12
N ASP A 82 2.97 -8.70 -14.03
CA ASP A 82 3.01 -9.16 -15.42
C ASP A 82 3.98 -8.33 -16.28
N GLY A 83 4.16 -8.72 -17.54
CA GLY A 83 5.01 -8.00 -18.50
C GLY A 83 4.50 -6.61 -18.90
N MET A 84 3.34 -6.17 -18.40
CA MET A 84 2.83 -4.80 -18.53
C MET A 84 3.01 -4.01 -17.23
N ASN A 85 3.83 -4.52 -16.30
CA ASN A 85 4.14 -3.94 -15.01
C ASN A 85 2.93 -3.77 -14.08
N ARG A 86 1.88 -4.58 -14.26
CA ARG A 86 0.71 -4.57 -13.38
C ARG A 86 0.88 -5.59 -12.28
N LEU A 87 0.52 -5.22 -11.05
CA LEU A 87 0.50 -6.15 -9.92
C LEU A 87 -0.58 -7.22 -10.17
N ILE A 88 -0.18 -8.48 -10.34
CA ILE A 88 -1.09 -9.61 -10.61
C ILE A 88 -1.27 -10.54 -9.41
N LYS A 89 -0.39 -10.46 -8.42
CA LYS A 89 -0.51 -11.23 -7.19
C LYS A 89 0.05 -10.44 -6.02
N GLN A 90 -0.68 -10.44 -4.91
CA GLN A 90 -0.21 -9.99 -3.61
C GLN A 90 -0.50 -11.09 -2.60
N ASP A 91 0.54 -11.68 -2.03
CA ASP A 91 0.41 -12.83 -1.13
C ASP A 91 -0.43 -13.94 -1.77
N ASP A 92 -1.47 -14.40 -1.10
CA ASP A 92 -2.37 -15.40 -1.63
C ASP A 92 -3.50 -14.82 -2.49
N VAL A 93 -3.49 -13.53 -2.82
CA VAL A 93 -4.55 -12.90 -3.63
C VAL A 93 -4.10 -12.69 -5.07
N SER A 94 -4.82 -13.29 -6.01
CA SER A 94 -4.65 -13.05 -7.45
C SER A 94 -5.52 -11.88 -7.91
N LEU A 95 -4.95 -11.01 -8.76
CA LEU A 95 -5.55 -9.77 -9.23
C LEU A 95 -5.80 -9.84 -10.75
N TYR A 96 -7.06 -9.68 -11.16
CA TYR A 96 -7.47 -9.82 -12.56
C TYR A 96 -7.93 -8.49 -13.15
N TYR A 97 -7.41 -8.19 -14.33
CA TYR A 97 -7.63 -6.91 -15.00
C TYR A 97 -8.42 -7.07 -16.30
N ARG A 98 -9.23 -6.06 -16.61
CA ARG A 98 -9.77 -5.82 -17.95
C ARG A 98 -9.13 -4.55 -18.50
N GLY A 99 -8.18 -4.71 -19.41
CA GLY A 99 -7.30 -3.59 -19.81
C GLY A 99 -6.48 -3.12 -18.61
N SER A 100 -6.50 -1.82 -18.30
CA SER A 100 -5.82 -1.25 -17.12
C SER A 100 -6.63 -1.30 -15.83
N LYS A 101 -7.88 -1.78 -15.85
CA LYS A 101 -8.78 -1.75 -14.70
C LYS A 101 -8.78 -3.06 -13.95
N LEU A 102 -8.48 -3.03 -12.65
CA LEU A 102 -8.68 -4.17 -11.74
C LEU A 102 -10.17 -4.47 -11.62
N VAL A 103 -10.58 -5.69 -11.93
CA VAL A 103 -12.00 -6.09 -11.93
C VAL A 103 -12.30 -7.21 -10.94
N ASN A 104 -11.34 -8.09 -10.63
CA ASN A 104 -11.52 -9.12 -9.62
C ASN A 104 -10.27 -9.32 -8.76
N GLN A 105 -10.51 -9.71 -7.52
CA GLN A 105 -9.54 -10.25 -6.59
C GLN A 105 -10.02 -11.64 -6.17
N VAL A 106 -9.13 -12.63 -6.14
CA VAL A 106 -9.49 -14.02 -5.81
C VAL A 106 -8.44 -14.61 -4.90
N GLU A 107 -8.86 -15.23 -3.80
CA GLU A 107 -7.93 -15.95 -2.92
C GLU A 107 -7.46 -17.24 -3.60
N SER A 108 -6.15 -17.43 -3.65
CA SER A 108 -5.48 -18.55 -4.32
C SER A 108 -5.76 -19.88 -3.63
N ASN A 109 -6.00 -19.84 -2.31
CA ASN A 109 -6.35 -21.00 -1.49
C ASN A 109 -7.85 -21.32 -1.50
N ASN A 110 -8.70 -20.40 -1.98
CA ASN A 110 -10.14 -20.60 -2.10
C ASN A 110 -10.73 -19.75 -3.24
N ILE A 111 -10.81 -20.34 -4.43
CA ILE A 111 -11.33 -19.67 -5.62
C ILE A 111 -12.78 -19.17 -5.50
N ASN A 112 -13.55 -19.70 -4.54
CA ASN A 112 -14.91 -19.23 -4.27
C ASN A 112 -14.93 -17.95 -3.39
N ASN A 113 -13.81 -17.64 -2.72
CA ASN A 113 -13.62 -16.42 -1.97
C ASN A 113 -13.01 -15.35 -2.87
N GLY A 114 -13.82 -14.34 -3.20
CA GLY A 114 -13.44 -13.37 -4.20
C GLY A 114 -14.23 -12.08 -4.11
N VAL A 115 -13.69 -11.06 -4.76
CA VAL A 115 -14.27 -9.73 -4.82
C VAL A 115 -14.29 -9.29 -6.26
N ARG A 116 -15.49 -9.00 -6.78
CA ARG A 116 -15.65 -8.27 -8.04
C ARG A 116 -15.80 -6.78 -7.75
N LEU A 117 -14.95 -5.97 -8.36
CA LEU A 117 -14.98 -4.52 -8.25
C LEU A 117 -15.86 -3.93 -9.35
N LEU A 118 -16.76 -3.03 -8.96
CA LEU A 118 -17.62 -2.28 -9.86
C LEU A 118 -17.13 -0.83 -9.86
N SER A 119 -16.37 -0.47 -10.88
CA SER A 119 -15.78 0.87 -11.01
C SER A 119 -16.58 1.77 -11.94
N GLY A 120 -16.75 3.03 -11.54
CA GLY A 120 -17.31 4.12 -12.35
C GLY A 120 -16.24 5.15 -12.73
N PRO A 121 -16.65 6.32 -13.25
CA PRO A 121 -15.73 7.38 -13.64
C PRO A 121 -14.85 7.90 -12.50
N GLY A 122 -15.39 7.97 -11.27
CA GLY A 122 -14.69 8.49 -10.10
C GLY A 122 -13.90 7.45 -9.29
N GLY A 123 -14.00 6.15 -9.59
CA GLY A 123 -13.35 5.10 -8.80
C GLY A 123 -14.26 3.90 -8.52
N ASN A 124 -13.99 3.18 -7.44
CA ASN A 124 -14.74 1.98 -7.07
C ASN A 124 -16.11 2.35 -6.45
N LEU A 125 -17.20 2.06 -7.16
CA LEU A 125 -18.57 2.36 -6.71
C LEU A 125 -19.14 1.25 -5.83
N ALA A 126 -18.74 0.00 -6.07
CA ALA A 126 -19.24 -1.13 -5.31
C ALA A 126 -18.30 -2.34 -5.36
N GLN A 127 -18.51 -3.26 -4.42
CA GLN A 127 -17.84 -4.55 -4.38
C GLN A 127 -18.89 -5.64 -4.23
N VAL A 128 -18.82 -6.68 -5.06
CA VAL A 128 -19.61 -7.91 -4.86
C VAL A 128 -18.66 -8.97 -4.33
N ARG A 129 -18.88 -9.39 -3.09
CA ARG A 129 -18.06 -10.38 -2.39
C ARG A 129 -18.73 -11.76 -2.41
N THR A 130 -17.95 -12.79 -2.69
CA THR A 130 -18.35 -14.20 -2.62
C THR A 130 -17.47 -14.93 -1.61
N GLY A 131 -17.93 -16.08 -1.12
CA GLY A 131 -17.17 -16.88 -0.14
C GLY A 131 -17.36 -16.36 1.28
N THR A 132 -16.28 -15.87 1.91
CA THR A 132 -16.33 -15.43 3.31
C THR A 132 -17.01 -14.07 3.41
N ASN A 133 -18.08 -13.97 4.20
CA ASN A 133 -18.91 -12.76 4.34
C ASN A 133 -19.46 -12.24 2.98
N PRO A 134 -20.25 -13.07 2.26
CA PRO A 134 -20.74 -12.71 0.95
C PRO A 134 -21.77 -11.57 1.08
N ASN A 135 -21.53 -10.47 0.39
CA ASN A 135 -22.49 -9.36 0.32
C ASN A 135 -22.12 -8.40 -0.82
N THR A 136 -23.05 -7.52 -1.17
CA THR A 136 -22.77 -6.34 -1.99
C THR A 136 -22.52 -5.16 -1.08
N TRP A 137 -21.39 -4.49 -1.31
CA TRP A 137 -20.98 -3.30 -0.57
C TRP A 137 -20.97 -2.11 -1.52
N LEU A 138 -21.66 -1.04 -1.16
CA LEU A 138 -21.61 0.25 -1.86
C LEU A 138 -20.50 1.11 -1.25
N SER A 139 -19.82 1.88 -2.10
CA SER A 139 -18.75 2.77 -1.68
C SER A 139 -19.18 4.23 -1.85
N GLY A 140 -19.03 5.04 -0.80
CA GLY A 140 -19.00 6.50 -0.92
C GLY A 140 -17.57 6.93 -1.25
N ILE A 141 -17.38 7.64 -2.36
CA ILE A 141 -16.06 8.09 -2.83
C ILE A 141 -15.97 9.61 -2.93
N ASP A 142 -14.77 10.16 -2.75
CA ASP A 142 -14.49 11.57 -3.01
C ASP A 142 -14.16 11.85 -4.49
N ALA A 143 -13.84 13.10 -4.81
CA ALA A 143 -13.51 13.53 -6.17
C ALA A 143 -12.18 12.94 -6.70
N ASN A 144 -11.30 12.47 -5.81
CA ASN A 144 -10.02 11.85 -6.14
C ASN A 144 -10.12 10.31 -6.20
N GLY A 145 -11.29 9.75 -5.89
CA GLY A 145 -11.56 8.31 -5.89
C GLY A 145 -11.21 7.59 -4.58
N SER A 146 -10.90 8.32 -3.51
CA SER A 146 -10.71 7.76 -2.17
C SER A 146 -12.04 7.29 -1.60
N VAL A 147 -12.07 6.12 -0.97
CA VAL A 147 -13.29 5.55 -0.38
C VAL A 147 -13.51 6.12 1.02
N LEU A 148 -14.52 6.97 1.20
CA LEU A 148 -14.87 7.60 2.48
C LEU A 148 -15.92 6.81 3.28
N SER A 149 -16.65 5.91 2.63
CA SER A 149 -17.55 4.99 3.33
C SER A 149 -17.75 3.69 2.55
N VAL A 150 -18.03 2.62 3.28
CA VAL A 150 -18.54 1.36 2.71
C VAL A 150 -19.74 0.87 3.50
N GLU A 151 -20.78 0.45 2.79
CA GLU A 151 -22.03 0.01 3.42
C GLU A 151 -22.70 -1.15 2.69
N ASN A 152 -23.44 -1.97 3.44
CA ASN A 152 -24.15 -3.15 2.92
C ASN A 152 -25.61 -3.25 3.43
N GLY A 153 -26.20 -2.11 3.78
CA GLY A 153 -27.57 -2.00 4.29
C GLY A 153 -27.72 -2.27 5.79
N SER A 154 -26.89 -3.16 6.37
CA SER A 154 -26.87 -3.42 7.83
C SER A 154 -25.70 -2.75 8.55
N THR A 155 -24.59 -2.57 7.84
CA THR A 155 -23.34 -2.05 8.35
C THR A 155 -22.91 -0.86 7.52
N GLN A 156 -22.38 0.16 8.18
CA GLN A 156 -21.68 1.27 7.54
C GLN A 156 -20.34 1.48 8.26
N VAL A 157 -19.27 1.58 7.48
CA VAL A 157 -17.94 1.97 7.94
C VAL A 157 -17.62 3.30 7.28
N LYS A 158 -17.17 4.28 8.06
CA LYS A 158 -16.70 5.58 7.58
C LYS A 158 -15.19 5.66 7.71
N LEU A 159 -14.56 6.31 6.75
CA LEU A 159 -13.13 6.48 6.62
C LEU A 159 -12.85 7.97 6.43
N VAL A 160 -11.81 8.47 7.08
CA VAL A 160 -11.35 9.85 6.94
C VAL A 160 -9.86 9.79 6.65
N TYR A 161 -9.44 10.61 5.68
CA TYR A 161 -8.04 10.70 5.30
C TYR A 161 -7.55 12.12 5.50
N GLY A 162 -6.30 12.24 5.94
CA GLY A 162 -5.57 13.50 5.86
C GLY A 162 -5.15 13.81 4.42
N PRO A 163 -4.58 15.01 4.18
CA PRO A 163 -4.29 15.50 2.84
C PRO A 163 -3.34 14.61 2.02
N TYR A 164 -2.55 13.75 2.68
CA TYR A 164 -1.57 12.86 2.04
C TYR A 164 -1.99 11.39 2.06
N GLY A 165 -3.26 11.11 2.37
CA GLY A 165 -3.85 9.77 2.29
C GLY A 165 -3.65 8.92 3.55
N GLU A 166 -3.06 9.46 4.61
CA GLU A 166 -3.02 8.83 5.92
C GLU A 166 -4.44 8.74 6.51
N GLN A 167 -4.84 7.57 7.00
CA GLN A 167 -6.15 7.41 7.62
C GLN A 167 -6.13 7.98 9.05
N SER A 168 -7.16 8.77 9.39
CA SER A 168 -7.41 9.36 10.71
C SER A 168 -8.50 8.63 11.49
#